data_AF-A0AAN7V2D0-F1
#
_entry.id   AF-A0AAN7V2D0-F1
#
_cell.length_a   1.000
_cell.length_b   1.000
_cell.length_c   1.000
_cell.angle_alpha   90.00
_cell.angle_beta   90.00
_cell.angle_gamma   90.00
#
_symmetry.space_group_name_H-M   'P 1'
#
loop_
_entity.id
_entity.type
_entity.pdbx_description
1 polymer ?
#
loop_
_entity_poly.entity_id
_entity_poly.type
_entity_poly.pdbx_seq_one_letter_code
_entity_poly.pdbx_strand_id
1 'polypeptide(L)'
;MQQYGYEWFEKLLSQNPRWVRGTGTPVTLLSQSNGTSSVTFTSSAGLTPAGPLGITFPTKGQFVSWPQRAAILKDAPHPEGAKLLHNYMLSEEYQVLLNGWSVREDVSPPAGYQNLVDIPSSNPNGFEGFMADRERAERLRLFFEDKIGTPQGLSPLKDDL
;
A
#
# COMPACT_ATOMS: atom_id res chain seq x y z
N MET A 1 15.44 -7.33 2.10
CA MET A 1 16.64 -8.19 2.07
C MET A 1 17.93 -7.44 1.72
N GLN A 2 17.95 -6.50 0.77
CA GLN A 2 19.20 -5.82 0.39
C GLN A 2 19.76 -4.85 1.46
N GLN A 3 18.91 -4.04 2.09
CA GLN A 3 19.36 -3.02 3.04
C GLN A 3 19.71 -3.59 4.43
N TYR A 4 18.85 -4.46 4.97
CA TYR A 4 18.98 -4.99 6.34
C TYR A 4 19.13 -6.52 6.41
N GLY A 5 19.31 -7.18 5.26
CA GLY A 5 19.51 -8.63 5.21
C GLY A 5 18.28 -9.45 5.60
N TYR A 6 18.53 -10.75 5.79
CA TYR A 6 17.56 -11.71 6.33
C TYR A 6 17.41 -11.56 7.86
N GLU A 7 18.47 -11.15 8.56
CA GLU A 7 18.49 -10.98 10.02
C GLU A 7 17.38 -10.03 10.51
N TRP A 8 17.09 -8.96 9.77
CA TRP A 8 15.96 -8.08 10.10
C TRP A 8 14.62 -8.82 10.07
N PHE A 9 14.42 -9.69 9.09
CA PHE A 9 13.20 -10.47 8.97
C PHE A 9 13.10 -11.51 10.09
N GLU A 10 14.19 -12.17 10.47
CA GLU A 10 14.21 -13.09 11.62
C GLU A 10 13.83 -12.37 12.92
N LYS A 11 14.34 -11.16 13.14
CA LYS A 11 13.98 -10.33 14.29
C LYS A 11 12.50 -9.90 14.28
N LEU A 12 11.91 -9.70 13.09
CA LEU A 12 10.47 -9.46 12.96
C LEU A 12 9.69 -10.71 13.36
N LEU A 13 10.07 -11.89 12.86
CA LEU A 13 9.39 -13.16 13.18
C LEU A 13 9.47 -13.48 14.67
N SER A 14 10.57 -13.13 15.35
CA SER A 14 10.71 -13.32 16.79
C SER A 14 9.73 -12.48 17.63
N GLN A 15 9.08 -11.46 17.05
CA GLN A 15 8.01 -10.70 17.70
C GLN A 15 6.65 -11.42 17.63
N ASN A 16 6.57 -12.58 16.97
CA ASN A 16 5.34 -13.35 16.75
C ASN A 16 4.17 -12.49 16.22
N PRO A 17 4.36 -11.75 15.09
CA PRO A 17 3.32 -10.87 14.57
C PRO A 17 2.09 -11.66 14.12
N ARG A 18 0.91 -11.04 14.27
CA ARG A 18 -0.34 -11.57 13.71
C ARG A 18 -0.41 -11.28 12.22
N TRP A 19 -0.34 -12.32 11.40
CA TRP A 19 -0.56 -12.22 9.96
C TRP A 19 -2.05 -12.37 9.62
N VAL A 20 -2.56 -11.45 8.80
CA VAL A 20 -3.96 -11.46 8.32
C VAL A 20 -4.00 -11.22 6.81
N ARG A 21 -5.05 -11.71 6.15
CA ARG A 21 -5.31 -11.42 4.74
C ARG A 21 -6.07 -10.10 4.61
N GLY A 22 -5.84 -9.39 3.51
CA GLY A 22 -6.51 -8.11 3.23
C GLY A 22 -5.76 -6.94 3.86
N THR A 23 -5.35 -5.98 3.03
CA THR A 23 -4.63 -4.80 3.52
C THR A 23 -5.54 -3.86 4.32
N GLY A 24 -6.86 -4.01 4.28
CA GLY A 24 -7.80 -3.25 5.12
C GLY A 24 -7.92 -3.80 6.55
N THR A 25 -7.76 -5.11 6.73
CA THR A 25 -7.98 -5.79 8.01
C THR A 25 -7.08 -5.28 9.15
N PRO A 26 -5.77 -4.98 8.94
CA PRO A 26 -4.95 -4.37 9.98
C PRO A 26 -5.51 -3.03 10.49
N VAL A 27 -6.06 -2.17 9.61
CA VAL A 27 -6.68 -0.91 10.03
C VAL A 27 -7.91 -1.17 10.90
N THR A 28 -8.78 -2.11 10.51
CA THR A 28 -9.93 -2.53 11.34
C THR A 28 -9.48 -2.98 12.72
N LEU A 29 -8.46 -3.84 12.81
CA LEU A 29 -7.93 -4.35 14.09
C LEU A 29 -7.30 -3.25 14.96
N LEU A 30 -6.60 -2.29 14.36
CA LEU A 30 -6.00 -1.16 15.07
C LEU A 30 -7.03 -0.16 15.58
N SER A 31 -8.19 -0.05 14.92
CA SER A 31 -9.28 0.84 15.32
C SER A 31 -10.20 0.26 16.39
N GLN A 32 -10.03 -1.01 16.77
CA GLN A 32 -10.84 -1.62 17.84
C GLN A 32 -10.50 -1.03 19.21
N SER A 33 -11.52 -0.59 19.95
CA SER A 33 -11.36 0.05 21.27
C SER A 33 -10.75 -0.87 22.34
N ASN A 34 -10.86 -2.19 22.17
CA ASN A 34 -10.29 -3.23 23.02
C ASN A 34 -9.27 -4.11 22.28
N GLY A 35 -8.72 -3.61 21.15
CA GLY A 35 -7.72 -4.33 20.37
C GLY A 35 -6.37 -4.39 21.08
N THR A 36 -5.62 -5.48 20.86
CA THR A 36 -4.24 -5.65 21.34
C THR A 36 -3.19 -5.30 20.29
N SER A 37 -3.62 -4.95 19.07
CA SER A 37 -2.74 -4.57 17.97
C SER A 37 -2.38 -3.09 18.09
N SER A 38 -1.11 -2.74 17.84
CA SER A 38 -0.61 -1.37 18.03
C SER A 38 0.03 -0.75 16.79
N VAL A 39 0.53 -1.56 15.85
CA VAL A 39 1.19 -1.07 14.64
C VAL A 39 1.05 -2.06 13.49
N THR A 40 1.04 -1.55 12.27
CA THR A 40 1.15 -2.33 11.04
C THR A 40 2.06 -1.63 10.04
N PHE A 41 2.75 -2.40 9.20
CA PHE A 41 3.52 -1.90 8.05
C PHE A 41 2.94 -2.40 6.70
N THR A 42 1.79 -3.07 6.74
CA THR A 42 1.19 -3.78 5.59
C THR A 42 -0.13 -3.15 5.11
N SER A 43 -0.48 -1.98 5.62
CA SER A 43 -1.74 -1.28 5.34
C SER A 43 -1.52 0.19 4.98
N SER A 44 -2.59 0.83 4.51
CA SER A 44 -2.65 2.28 4.26
C SER A 44 -3.92 2.82 4.90
N ALA A 45 -3.81 3.95 5.61
CA ALA A 45 -4.92 4.72 6.15
C ALA A 45 -4.99 6.13 5.54
N GLY A 46 -4.29 6.34 4.41
CA GLY A 46 -4.05 7.65 3.83
C GLY A 46 -3.02 8.48 4.59
N LEU A 47 -2.73 9.68 4.08
CA LEU A 47 -1.75 10.62 4.65
C LEU A 47 -2.31 11.48 5.78
N THR A 48 -3.64 11.61 5.84
CA THR A 48 -4.39 12.26 6.92
C THR A 48 -5.37 11.24 7.51
N PRO A 49 -4.87 10.23 8.25
CA PRO A 49 -5.73 9.22 8.86
C PRO A 49 -6.64 9.86 9.92
N ALA A 50 -7.86 9.35 10.04
CA ALA A 50 -8.75 9.73 11.14
C ALA A 50 -8.27 9.11 12.46
N GLY A 51 -8.43 9.85 13.56
CA GLY A 51 -8.12 9.34 14.90
C GLY A 51 -8.91 8.05 15.21
N PRO A 52 -8.32 7.09 15.94
CA PRO A 52 -7.08 7.17 16.71
C PRO A 52 -5.80 6.81 15.91
N LEU A 53 -5.89 6.62 14.59
CA LEU A 53 -4.76 6.15 13.79
C LEU A 53 -3.77 7.27 13.48
N GLY A 54 -2.49 6.92 13.50
CA GLY A 54 -1.40 7.76 13.01
C GLY A 54 -0.65 7.07 11.88
N ILE A 55 -0.07 7.86 10.98
CA ILE A 55 0.83 7.37 9.94
C ILE A 55 2.21 8.00 10.13
N THR A 56 3.25 7.20 9.96
CA THR A 56 4.64 7.69 9.96
C THR A 56 5.42 7.03 8.84
N PHE A 57 6.42 7.75 8.33
CA PHE A 57 7.33 7.24 7.31
C PHE A 57 8.69 6.92 7.93
N PRO A 58 9.39 5.89 7.45
CA PRO A 58 10.67 5.49 8.02
C PRO A 58 11.73 6.58 7.82
N THR A 59 12.39 6.98 8.92
CA THR A 59 13.61 7.81 8.86
C THR A 59 14.84 7.00 8.43
N LYS A 60 14.79 5.68 8.63
CA LYS A 60 15.75 4.70 8.12
C LYS A 60 14.97 3.55 7.49
N GLY A 61 15.32 3.22 6.25
CA GLY A 61 14.61 2.20 5.48
C GLY A 61 13.94 2.80 4.26
N GLN A 62 13.05 2.02 3.67
CA GLN A 62 12.28 2.39 2.49
C GLN A 62 10.80 2.06 2.75
N PHE A 63 9.90 2.82 2.13
CA PHE A 63 8.47 2.48 2.06
C PHE A 63 8.04 2.36 0.60
N VAL A 64 7.00 1.56 0.38
CA VAL A 64 6.50 1.26 -0.96
C VAL A 64 5.47 2.32 -1.36
N SER A 65 5.61 2.87 -2.56
CA SER A 65 4.63 3.72 -3.22
C SER A 65 4.51 3.30 -4.69
N TRP A 66 3.35 3.54 -5.29
CA TRP A 66 3.12 3.34 -6.73
C TRP A 66 1.88 4.12 -7.15
N PRO A 67 1.80 4.59 -8.41
CA PRO A 67 0.56 5.10 -8.96
C PRO A 67 -0.36 3.92 -9.29
N GLN A 68 -1.55 3.89 -8.70
CA GLN A 68 -2.56 2.90 -9.07
C GLN A 68 -2.94 3.10 -10.55
N ARG A 69 -2.88 2.03 -11.34
CA ARG A 69 -3.14 2.08 -12.79
C ARG A 69 -4.61 1.83 -13.09
N ALA A 70 -5.14 2.55 -14.06
CA ALA A 70 -6.48 2.34 -14.62
C ALA A 70 -6.39 2.25 -16.15
N ALA A 71 -7.27 1.45 -16.75
CA ALA A 71 -7.36 1.30 -18.21
C ALA A 71 -8.83 1.09 -18.62
N ILE A 72 -9.18 1.57 -19.81
CA ILE A 72 -10.49 1.32 -20.43
C ILE A 72 -10.33 0.11 -21.34
N LEU A 73 -11.12 -0.94 -21.11
CA LEU A 73 -11.15 -2.10 -22.00
C LEU A 73 -11.68 -1.69 -23.38
N LYS A 74 -11.08 -2.26 -24.44
CA LYS A 74 -11.46 -1.97 -25.83
C LYS A 74 -12.96 -2.19 -26.08
N ASP A 75 -13.51 -3.25 -25.48
CA ASP A 75 -14.91 -3.66 -25.61
C ASP A 75 -15.75 -3.28 -24.39
N ALA A 76 -15.39 -2.21 -23.67
CA ALA A 76 -16.17 -1.73 -22.53
C ALA A 76 -17.61 -1.39 -22.97
N PRO A 77 -18.66 -1.85 -22.26
CA PRO A 77 -20.05 -1.63 -22.66
C PRO A 77 -20.48 -0.16 -22.59
N HIS A 78 -19.74 0.67 -21.84
CA HIS A 78 -19.99 2.09 -21.65
C HIS A 78 -18.67 2.90 -21.80
N PRO A 79 -18.11 3.00 -23.02
CA PRO A 79 -16.78 3.60 -23.22
C PRO A 79 -16.74 5.08 -22.87
N GLU A 80 -17.80 5.84 -23.16
CA GLU A 80 -17.88 7.27 -22.80
C GLU A 80 -17.98 7.47 -21.28
N GLY A 81 -18.70 6.59 -20.57
CA GLY A 81 -18.73 6.61 -19.10
C GLY A 81 -17.37 6.29 -18.50
N ALA A 82 -16.64 5.33 -19.06
CA ALA A 82 -15.28 5.01 -18.63
C ALA A 82 -14.30 6.16 -18.89
N LYS A 83 -14.40 6.84 -20.03
CA LYS A 83 -13.61 8.06 -20.32
C LYS A 83 -13.95 9.19 -19.35
N LEU A 84 -15.24 9.40 -19.04
CA LEU A 84 -15.67 10.40 -18.06
C LEU A 84 -15.06 10.10 -16.69
N LEU A 85 -15.10 8.85 -16.23
CA LEU A 85 -14.48 8.44 -14.96
C LEU A 85 -12.97 8.71 -14.95
N HIS A 86 -12.25 8.35 -16.01
CA HIS A 86 -10.81 8.60 -16.10
C HIS A 86 -10.48 10.11 -16.08
N ASN A 87 -11.24 10.93 -16.83
CA ASN A 87 -11.07 12.39 -16.80
C ASN A 87 -11.40 12.96 -15.41
N TYR A 88 -12.45 12.46 -14.76
CA TYR A 88 -12.81 12.85 -13.40
C TYR A 88 -11.68 12.53 -12.42
N MET A 89 -11.14 11.32 -12.46
CA MET A 89 -10.02 10.92 -11.60
C MET A 89 -8.76 11.77 -11.82
N LEU A 90 -8.56 12.37 -13.00
CA LEU A 90 -7.44 13.28 -13.29
C LEU A 90 -7.80 14.76 -13.10
N SER A 91 -9.06 15.09 -12.79
CA SER A 91 -9.46 16.45 -12.49
C SER A 91 -8.74 16.99 -11.25
N GLU A 92 -8.59 18.31 -11.18
CA GLU A 92 -7.96 18.94 -10.02
C GLU A 92 -8.81 18.68 -8.77
N GLU A 93 -10.13 18.82 -8.88
CA GLU A 93 -11.12 18.47 -7.86
C GLU A 93 -10.84 17.11 -7.21
N TYR A 94 -10.68 16.07 -8.03
CA TYR A 94 -10.45 14.74 -7.50
C TYR A 94 -9.05 14.62 -6.88
N GLN A 95 -8.03 15.17 -7.55
CA GLN A 95 -6.63 15.03 -7.14
C GLN A 95 -6.32 15.77 -5.83
N VAL A 96 -6.96 16.91 -5.55
CA VAL A 96 -6.77 17.63 -4.26
C VAL A 96 -7.50 16.96 -3.09
N LEU A 97 -8.53 16.17 -3.36
CA LEU A 97 -9.28 15.41 -2.35
C LEU A 97 -8.67 14.04 -2.05
N LEU A 98 -7.66 13.62 -2.81
CA LEU A 98 -6.96 12.36 -2.55
C LEU A 98 -6.31 12.39 -1.16
N ASN A 99 -6.60 11.36 -0.36
CA ASN A 99 -5.88 11.10 0.88
C ASN A 99 -4.54 10.39 0.60
N GLY A 100 -3.74 10.98 -0.29
CA GLY A 100 -2.52 10.43 -0.87
C GLY A 100 -1.80 11.46 -1.74
N TRP A 101 -0.68 11.08 -2.35
CA TRP A 101 -0.03 11.94 -3.35
C TRP A 101 -0.78 11.93 -4.67
N SER A 102 -0.98 13.13 -5.24
CA SER A 102 -1.46 13.32 -6.59
C SER A 102 -0.48 12.73 -7.61
N VAL A 103 -1.01 12.24 -8.74
CA VAL A 103 -0.19 11.84 -9.91
C VAL A 103 0.10 13.00 -10.86
N ARG A 104 -0.52 14.15 -10.64
CA ARG A 104 -0.28 15.39 -11.40
C ARG A 104 0.82 16.22 -10.75
N GLU A 105 1.71 16.76 -11.58
CA GLU A 105 2.81 17.63 -11.15
C GLU A 105 2.38 19.05 -10.79
N ASP A 106 1.19 19.50 -11.24
CA ASP A 106 0.64 20.82 -10.97
C ASP A 106 -0.26 20.89 -9.72
N VAL A 107 -0.40 19.78 -9.01
CA VAL A 107 -1.12 19.71 -7.73
C VAL A 107 -0.10 19.67 -6.60
N SER A 108 -0.17 20.65 -5.70
CA SER A 108 0.70 20.72 -4.51
C SER A 108 0.62 19.45 -3.67
N PRO A 109 1.71 19.04 -3.01
CA PRO A 109 1.70 17.87 -2.14
C PRO A 109 0.78 18.12 -0.93
N PRO A 110 0.22 17.06 -0.32
CA PRO A 110 -0.60 17.17 0.88
C PRO A 110 0.13 17.90 2.00
N ALA A 111 -0.61 18.69 2.80
CA ALA A 111 -0.03 19.51 3.85
C ALA A 111 0.84 18.68 4.82
N GLY A 112 2.07 19.14 5.06
CA GLY A 112 3.04 18.44 5.91
C GLY A 112 3.88 17.38 5.21
N TYR A 113 3.67 17.15 3.91
CA TYR A 113 4.43 16.20 3.10
C TYR A 113 5.20 16.89 1.98
N GLN A 114 6.35 16.30 1.63
CA GLN A 114 7.10 16.67 0.42
C GLN A 114 6.44 16.06 -0.82
N ASN A 115 6.81 16.52 -2.02
CA ASN A 115 6.44 15.80 -3.24
C ASN A 115 7.03 14.39 -3.18
N LEU A 116 6.27 13.40 -3.68
CA LEU A 116 6.71 12.00 -3.64
C LEU A 116 8.06 11.78 -4.34
N VAL A 117 8.32 12.52 -5.42
CA VAL A 117 9.57 12.48 -6.19
C VAL A 117 10.79 12.96 -5.40
N ASP A 118 10.58 13.79 -4.38
CA ASP A 118 11.63 14.36 -3.54
C ASP A 118 11.93 13.48 -2.30
N ILE A 119 11.16 12.41 -2.08
CA ILE A 119 11.29 11.54 -0.89
C ILE A 119 12.27 10.38 -1.20
N PRO A 120 13.52 10.41 -0.68
CA PRO A 120 14.54 9.42 -1.03
C PRO A 120 14.29 8.03 -0.43
N SER A 121 13.35 7.90 0.52
CA SER A 121 12.94 6.63 1.11
C SER A 121 11.83 5.92 0.34
N SER A 122 11.48 6.39 -0.86
CA SER A 122 10.58 5.68 -1.76
C SER A 122 11.03 5.76 -3.21
N ASN A 123 10.62 4.76 -3.99
CA ASN A 123 10.87 4.72 -5.44
C ASN A 123 9.67 4.06 -6.13
N PRO A 124 8.74 4.86 -6.70
CA PRO A 124 7.56 4.33 -7.40
C PRO A 124 7.92 3.37 -8.55
N ASN A 125 9.00 3.66 -9.28
CA ASN A 125 9.46 2.82 -10.40
C ASN A 125 10.04 1.49 -9.91
N GLY A 126 10.55 1.45 -8.67
CA GLY A 126 11.08 0.23 -8.06
C GLY A 126 10.03 -0.86 -7.89
N PHE A 127 8.79 -0.48 -7.55
CA PHE A 127 7.69 -1.44 -7.43
C PHE A 127 7.29 -2.02 -8.79
N GLU A 128 7.18 -1.18 -9.83
CA GLU A 128 6.90 -1.65 -11.19
C GLU A 128 7.99 -2.61 -11.69
N GLY A 129 9.27 -2.25 -11.56
CA GLY A 129 10.37 -3.09 -11.98
C GLY A 129 10.38 -4.45 -11.27
N PHE A 130 10.07 -4.46 -9.97
CA PHE A 130 9.90 -5.70 -9.21
C PHE A 130 8.72 -6.54 -9.73
N MET A 131 7.59 -5.91 -10.02
CA MET A 131 6.39 -6.61 -10.48
C MET A 131 6.51 -7.14 -11.91
N ALA A 132 7.34 -6.53 -12.75
CA ALA A 132 7.64 -7.00 -14.11
C ALA A 132 8.48 -8.30 -14.11
N ASP A 133 9.38 -8.48 -13.13
CA ASP A 133 10.16 -9.71 -12.95
C ASP A 133 9.35 -10.76 -12.17
N ARG A 134 8.53 -11.53 -12.89
CA ARG A 134 7.63 -12.51 -12.29
C ARG A 134 8.35 -13.65 -11.57
N GLU A 135 9.50 -14.08 -12.06
CA GLU A 135 10.27 -15.14 -11.41
C GLU A 135 10.84 -14.67 -10.07
N ARG A 136 11.40 -13.46 -10.02
CA ARG A 136 11.89 -12.89 -8.77
C ARG A 136 10.76 -12.69 -7.76
N ALA A 137 9.61 -12.19 -8.22
CA ALA A 137 8.45 -12.01 -7.37
C ALA A 137 7.95 -13.35 -6.79
N GLU A 138 7.90 -14.41 -7.62
CA GLU A 138 7.51 -15.74 -7.18
C GLU A 138 8.50 -16.35 -6.20
N ARG A 139 9.80 -16.33 -6.50
CA ARG A 139 10.83 -16.85 -5.58
C ARG A 139 10.76 -16.17 -4.22
N LEU A 140 10.56 -14.85 -4.20
CA LEU A 140 10.47 -14.10 -2.95
C LEU A 140 9.16 -14.40 -2.20
N ARG A 141 8.05 -14.58 -2.89
CA ARG A 141 6.77 -15.00 -2.29
C ARG A 141 6.92 -16.38 -1.62
N LEU A 142 7.47 -17.36 -2.33
CA LEU A 142 7.69 -18.71 -1.80
C LEU A 142 8.64 -18.71 -0.60
N PHE A 143 9.69 -17.89 -0.65
CA PHE A 143 10.57 -17.68 0.49
C PHE A 143 9.82 -17.14 1.72
N PHE A 144 8.93 -16.16 1.56
CA PHE A 144 8.14 -15.65 2.68
C PHE A 144 7.12 -16.68 3.17
N GLU A 145 6.43 -17.39 2.27
CA GLU A 145 5.47 -18.45 2.63
C GLU A 145 6.12 -19.59 3.41
N ASP A 146 7.38 -19.96 3.10
CA ASP A 146 8.17 -20.93 3.87
C ASP A 146 8.39 -20.49 5.33
N LYS A 147 8.45 -19.18 5.60
CA LYS A 147 8.73 -18.64 6.94
C LYS A 147 7.49 -18.22 7.72
N ILE A 148 6.45 -17.73 7.05
CA ILE A 148 5.23 -17.20 7.71
C ILE A 148 4.00 -18.09 7.50
N GLY A 149 4.15 -19.16 6.72
CA GLY A 149 3.04 -19.99 6.26
C GLY A 149 2.35 -19.41 5.03
N THR A 150 1.54 -20.24 4.36
CA THR A 150 0.67 -19.77 3.29
C THR A 150 -0.45 -18.89 3.84
N PRO A 151 -1.04 -17.98 3.04
CA PRO A 151 -2.13 -17.12 3.50
C PRO A 151 -3.33 -17.93 4.02
N GLN A 152 -3.66 -17.78 5.30
CA GLN A 152 -4.78 -18.46 5.96
C GLN A 152 -6.03 -17.57 6.08
N GLY A 153 -7.21 -18.18 6.23
CA GLY A 153 -8.49 -17.48 6.42
C GLY A 153 -9.25 -17.19 5.12
N LEU A 154 -10.45 -16.65 5.27
CA LEU A 154 -11.35 -16.34 4.16
C LEU A 154 -10.74 -15.29 3.21
N SER A 155 -11.31 -15.19 2.02
CA SER A 155 -11.00 -14.06 1.15
C SER A 155 -11.44 -12.77 1.85
N PRO A 156 -10.65 -11.68 1.81
CA PRO A 156 -11.08 -10.38 2.33
C PRO A 156 -12.35 -9.82 1.67
N LEU A 157 -12.78 -10.40 0.53
CA LEU A 157 -14.07 -10.09 -0.10
C LEU A 157 -15.27 -10.80 0.55
N LYS A 158 -15.01 -11.70 1.48
CA LYS A 158 -15.95 -12.52 2.24
C LYS A 158 -15.48 -12.52 3.70
N ASP A 159 -15.38 -11.33 4.29
CA ASP A 159 -14.81 -11.17 5.63
C ASP A 159 -15.88 -11.27 6.72
N ASP A 160 -15.53 -11.88 7.85
CA ASP A 160 -16.32 -12.01 9.09
C ASP A 160 -15.70 -11.22 10.25
N LEU A 161 -14.72 -10.35 9.94
CA LEU A 161 -14.01 -9.43 10.83
C LEU A 161 -14.51 -7.99 10.78
#